data_AF-A0A2H0AGK3-F1
#
_entry.id   AF-A0A2H0AGK3-F1
#
_cell.length_a   1.000
_cell.length_b   1.000
_cell.length_c   1.000
_cell.angle_alpha   90.00
_cell.angle_beta   90.00
_cell.angle_gamma   90.00
#
_symmetry.space_group_name_H-M   'P 1'
#
loop_
_entity.id
_entity.type
_entity.pdbx_description
1 polymer ?
#
loop_
_entity_poly.entity_id
_entity_poly.type
_entity_poly.pdbx_seq_one_letter_code
_entity_poly.pdbx_strand_id
1 'polypeptide(L)'
;MKKIGLEFIVGLFMIVGFLAFVYVSLQFGEFSVFAMKKNYSVFADFDSVSGLKTGAVIEVAGVPVGKVAAIGLGESSRARVTLQIGRDVTITEDAIASIKTQGIIGDKYMKIQQGGSADMLRPGGVLSETESAVDLEELVSKYIFGKI
;
A
#
# COMPACT_ATOMS: atom_id res chain seq x y z
N MET A 1 -30.99 -51.41 -0.40
CA MET A 1 -30.83 -49.94 -0.41
C MET A 1 -30.22 -49.53 0.94
N LYS A 2 -28.93 -49.18 0.97
CA LYS A 2 -28.22 -48.82 2.22
C LYS A 2 -28.84 -47.52 2.77
N LYS A 3 -29.40 -47.58 3.97
CA LYS A 3 -29.88 -46.38 4.68
C LYS A 3 -28.65 -45.55 5.05
N ILE A 4 -28.51 -44.38 4.45
CA ILE A 4 -27.49 -43.41 4.83
C ILE A 4 -27.76 -43.02 6.28
N GLY A 5 -26.81 -43.27 7.18
CA GLY A 5 -26.93 -42.92 8.59
C GLY A 5 -26.91 -41.40 8.77
N LEU A 6 -27.64 -40.89 9.76
CA LEU A 6 -27.66 -39.46 10.12
C LEU A 6 -26.22 -38.93 10.32
N GLU A 7 -25.35 -39.76 10.91
CA GLU A 7 -23.93 -39.50 11.12
C GLU A 7 -23.18 -39.13 9.82
N PHE A 8 -23.51 -39.81 8.70
CA PHE A 8 -22.88 -39.54 7.41
C PHE A 8 -23.35 -38.21 6.82
N ILE A 9 -24.64 -37.86 7.01
CA ILE A 9 -25.19 -36.57 6.57
C ILE A 9 -24.58 -35.42 7.36
N VAL A 10 -24.44 -35.58 8.68
CA VAL A 10 -23.81 -34.58 9.55
C VAL A 10 -22.33 -34.40 9.20
N GLY A 11 -21.61 -35.50 8.95
CA GLY A 11 -20.23 -35.45 8.48
C GLY A 11 -20.08 -34.71 7.14
N LEU A 12 -20.95 -35.01 6.17
CA LEU A 12 -20.95 -34.32 4.88
C LEU A 12 -21.27 -32.83 5.03
N PHE A 13 -22.24 -32.47 5.88
CA PHE A 13 -22.59 -31.08 6.16
C PHE A 13 -21.43 -30.30 6.79
N MET A 14 -20.73 -30.89 7.77
CA MET A 14 -19.53 -30.31 8.38
C MET A 14 -18.43 -30.06 7.35
N ILE A 15 -18.17 -31.01 6.44
CA ILE A 15 -17.15 -30.88 5.40
C ILE A 15 -17.51 -29.73 4.44
N VAL A 16 -18.76 -29.69 3.97
CA VAL A 16 -19.23 -28.62 3.07
C VAL A 16 -19.15 -27.26 3.77
N GLY A 17 -19.57 -27.19 5.03
CA GLY A 17 -19.49 -25.97 5.83
C GLY A 17 -18.04 -25.50 6.04
N PHE A 18 -17.12 -26.42 6.31
CA PHE A 18 -15.70 -26.11 6.45
C PHE A 18 -15.10 -25.62 5.12
N LEU A 19 -15.43 -26.27 4.00
CA LEU A 19 -14.99 -25.82 2.68
C LEU A 19 -15.54 -24.44 2.32
N ALA A 20 -16.81 -24.16 2.63
CA ALA A 20 -17.41 -22.84 2.45
C ALA A 20 -16.74 -21.78 3.34
N PHE A 21 -16.43 -22.12 4.59
CA PHE A 21 -15.69 -21.24 5.50
C PHE A 21 -14.29 -20.93 4.98
N VAL A 22 -13.54 -21.96 4.53
CA VAL A 22 -12.22 -21.77 3.91
C VAL A 22 -12.34 -20.90 2.65
N TYR A 23 -13.32 -21.15 1.79
CA TYR A 23 -13.55 -20.37 0.58
C TYR A 23 -13.80 -18.88 0.89
N VAL A 24 -14.69 -18.59 1.84
CA VAL A 24 -14.95 -17.21 2.29
C VAL A 24 -13.70 -16.60 2.93
N SER A 25 -13.01 -17.34 3.79
CA SER A 25 -11.79 -16.86 4.46
C SER A 25 -10.69 -16.50 3.46
N LEU A 26 -10.54 -17.26 2.37
CA LEU A 26 -9.59 -16.97 1.30
C LEU A 26 -10.01 -15.76 0.45
N GLN A 27 -11.31 -15.52 0.28
CA GLN A 27 -11.82 -14.36 -0.46
C GLN A 27 -11.65 -13.04 0.32
N PHE A 28 -11.82 -13.09 1.65
CA PHE A 28 -11.69 -11.92 2.53
C PHE A 28 -10.27 -11.67 3.03
N GLY A 29 -9.43 -12.71 3.06
CA GLY A 29 -8.02 -12.53 3.30
C GLY A 29 -7.39 -11.80 2.12
N GLU A 30 -6.83 -10.61 2.34
CA GLU A 30 -5.89 -9.96 1.40
C GLU A 30 -4.57 -10.77 1.30
N PHE A 31 -4.64 -12.11 1.27
CA PHE A 31 -3.52 -13.00 1.03
C PHE A 31 -3.12 -12.86 -0.44
N SER A 32 -2.30 -11.86 -0.71
CA SER A 32 -1.57 -11.63 -1.96
C SER A 32 -0.59 -12.77 -2.33
N VAL A 33 -0.60 -13.89 -1.60
CA VAL A 33 0.30 -15.04 -1.73
C VAL A 33 0.25 -15.66 -3.14
N PHE A 34 -0.85 -15.46 -3.88
CA PHE A 34 -1.00 -15.94 -5.26
C PHE A 34 -0.94 -14.87 -6.35
N ALA A 35 -0.80 -13.59 -6.00
CA ALA A 35 -0.46 -12.58 -7.00
C ALA A 35 1.05 -12.60 -7.21
N MET A 36 1.53 -13.63 -7.90
CA MET A 36 2.85 -13.66 -8.53
C MET A 36 2.91 -12.64 -9.69
N LYS A 37 2.26 -11.48 -9.56
CA LYS A 37 2.59 -10.30 -10.34
C LYS A 37 4.00 -9.94 -9.92
N LYS A 38 4.92 -10.04 -10.87
CA LYS A 38 6.30 -9.62 -10.68
C LYS A 38 6.26 -8.14 -10.34
N ASN A 39 6.30 -7.80 -9.07
CA ASN A 39 6.42 -6.44 -8.59
C ASN A 39 7.91 -6.13 -8.38
N TYR A 40 8.25 -4.86 -8.33
CA TYR A 40 9.58 -4.41 -7.92
C TYR A 40 9.46 -3.43 -6.76
N SER A 41 10.50 -3.39 -5.93
CA SER A 41 10.56 -2.52 -4.76
C SER A 41 11.27 -1.23 -5.11
N VAL A 42 10.78 -0.13 -4.56
CA VAL A 42 11.40 1.20 -4.58
C VAL A 42 11.34 1.75 -3.16
N PHE A 43 12.31 2.56 -2.78
CA PHE A 43 12.36 3.18 -1.47
C PHE A 43 12.12 4.69 -1.57
N ALA A 44 11.52 5.27 -0.56
CA ALA A 44 11.39 6.71 -0.41
C ALA A 44 11.51 7.07 1.08
N ASP A 45 12.27 8.12 1.38
CA ASP A 45 12.54 8.57 2.74
C ASP A 45 11.79 9.88 3.01
N PHE A 46 10.94 9.90 4.03
CA PHE A 46 10.12 11.06 4.40
C PHE A 46 10.47 11.57 5.79
N ASP A 47 10.22 12.84 6.06
CA ASP A 47 10.37 13.40 7.41
C ASP A 47 9.22 12.98 8.30
N SER A 48 8.02 12.89 7.73
CA SER A 48 6.83 12.39 8.41
C SER A 48 5.96 11.55 7.48
N VAL A 49 5.59 10.37 7.97
CA VAL A 49 4.64 9.44 7.35
C VAL A 49 3.32 9.37 8.13
N SER A 50 3.05 10.38 8.98
CA SER A 50 1.85 10.41 9.83
C SER A 50 0.59 10.09 9.03
N GLY A 51 -0.18 9.12 9.51
CA GLY A 51 -1.43 8.65 8.90
C GLY A 51 -1.28 7.73 7.68
N LEU A 52 -0.07 7.50 7.16
CA LEU A 52 0.19 6.48 6.14
C LEU A 52 0.24 5.09 6.79
N LYS A 53 -0.38 4.09 6.14
CA LYS A 53 -0.45 2.72 6.63
C LYS A 53 0.18 1.76 5.63
N THR A 54 0.73 0.65 6.13
CA THR A 54 1.07 -0.50 5.27
C THR A 54 -0.18 -0.96 4.52
N GLY A 55 -0.02 -1.28 3.23
CA GLY A 55 -1.13 -1.61 2.34
C GLY A 55 -1.78 -0.42 1.64
N ALA A 56 -1.43 0.82 2.00
CA ALA A 56 -1.91 2.02 1.32
C ALA A 56 -1.61 1.97 -0.19
N VAL A 57 -2.56 2.46 -0.99
CA VAL A 57 -2.46 2.44 -2.45
C VAL A 57 -1.38 3.40 -2.93
N ILE A 58 -0.63 2.97 -3.94
CA ILE A 58 0.29 3.83 -4.69
C ILE A 58 -0.36 4.17 -6.02
N GLU A 59 -0.44 5.45 -6.35
CA GLU A 59 -1.05 5.96 -7.57
C GLU A 59 -0.08 6.75 -8.43
N VAL A 60 -0.17 6.55 -9.75
CA VAL A 60 0.46 7.41 -10.76
C VAL A 60 -0.64 7.98 -11.62
N ALA A 61 -0.71 9.31 -11.74
CA ALA A 61 -1.77 10.00 -12.49
C ALA A 61 -3.21 9.56 -12.11
N GLY A 62 -3.44 9.18 -10.84
CA GLY A 62 -4.73 8.70 -10.33
C GLY A 62 -5.04 7.23 -10.63
N VAL A 63 -4.11 6.49 -11.22
CA VAL A 63 -4.26 5.05 -11.48
C VAL A 63 -3.50 4.26 -10.40
N PRO A 64 -4.12 3.26 -9.75
CA PRO A 64 -3.44 2.44 -8.75
C PRO A 64 -2.40 1.53 -9.42
N VAL A 65 -1.14 1.69 -9.05
CA VAL A 65 0.02 0.98 -9.63
C VAL A 65 0.74 0.06 -8.65
N GLY A 66 0.39 0.12 -7.37
CA GLY A 66 1.10 -0.61 -6.33
C GLY A 66 0.50 -0.42 -4.94
N LYS A 67 1.23 -0.91 -3.94
CA LYS A 67 0.89 -0.75 -2.52
C LYS A 67 2.16 -0.48 -1.69
N VAL A 68 1.99 0.23 -0.57
CA VAL A 68 3.04 0.39 0.44
C VAL A 68 3.25 -0.97 1.12
N ALA A 69 4.44 -1.54 0.98
CA ALA A 69 4.77 -2.86 1.51
C ALA A 69 5.23 -2.81 2.98
N ALA A 70 5.99 -1.78 3.35
CA ALA A 70 6.47 -1.61 4.71
C ALA A 70 6.79 -0.14 5.00
N ILE A 71 6.70 0.23 6.28
CA ILE A 71 7.11 1.52 6.81
C ILE A 71 8.05 1.24 7.99
N GLY A 72 9.23 1.82 7.95
CA GLY A 72 10.23 1.67 9.01
C GLY A 72 10.95 2.98 9.29
N LEU A 73 11.79 3.00 10.32
CA LEU A 73 12.69 4.11 10.59
C LEU A 73 14.00 3.86 9.84
N GLY A 74 14.35 4.77 8.94
CA GLY A 74 15.60 4.74 8.19
C GLY A 74 16.74 5.45 8.92
N GLU A 75 17.79 5.76 8.18
CA GLU A 75 18.91 6.54 8.69
C GLU A 75 18.49 8.01 8.90
N SER A 76 19.20 8.73 9.77
CA SER A 76 18.95 10.16 10.05
C SER A 76 17.55 10.47 10.59
N SER A 77 16.92 9.53 11.29
CA SER A 77 15.59 9.68 11.90
C SER A 77 14.46 9.97 10.89
N ARG A 78 14.67 9.68 9.60
CA ARG A 78 13.64 9.78 8.56
C ARG A 78 12.88 8.46 8.45
N ALA A 79 11.60 8.53 8.13
CA ALA A 79 10.79 7.35 7.90
C ALA A 79 11.05 6.79 6.49
N ARG A 80 11.54 5.54 6.43
CA ARG A 80 11.78 4.83 5.17
C ARG A 80 10.55 4.02 4.80
N VAL A 81 9.98 4.30 3.63
CA VAL A 81 8.83 3.61 3.07
C VAL A 81 9.27 2.69 1.94
N THR A 82 8.88 1.42 2.02
CA THR A 82 9.07 0.43 0.96
C THR A 82 7.84 0.39 0.08
N LEU A 83 8.00 0.80 -1.18
CA LEU A 83 6.98 0.84 -2.20
C LEU A 83 7.05 -0.42 -3.05
N GLN A 84 5.93 -1.09 -3.28
CA GLN A 84 5.85 -2.24 -4.17
C GLN A 84 5.00 -1.87 -5.39
N ILE A 85 5.66 -1.77 -6.55
CA ILE A 85 5.08 -1.28 -7.80
C ILE A 85 5.00 -2.44 -8.81
N GLY A 86 3.94 -2.48 -9.62
CA GLY A 86 3.82 -3.45 -10.72
C GLY A 86 4.88 -3.23 -11.81
N ARG A 87 5.46 -4.31 -12.34
CA ARG A 87 6.51 -4.22 -13.40
C ARG A 87 6.05 -3.62 -14.73
N ASP A 88 4.75 -3.52 -14.95
CA ASP A 88 4.13 -2.86 -16.09
C ASP A 88 4.24 -1.33 -16.01
N VAL A 89 4.59 -0.80 -14.83
CA VAL A 89 4.76 0.63 -14.57
C VAL A 89 6.24 0.94 -14.43
N THR A 90 6.66 2.06 -15.02
CA THR A 90 8.04 2.53 -14.95
C THR A 90 8.06 3.91 -14.32
N ILE A 91 8.93 4.11 -13.32
CA ILE A 91 9.07 5.37 -12.60
C ILE A 91 10.35 6.07 -13.05
N THR A 92 10.29 7.38 -13.30
CA THR A 92 11.50 8.16 -13.66
C THR A 92 12.38 8.37 -12.43
N GLU A 93 13.68 8.57 -12.62
CA GLU A 93 14.61 8.78 -11.51
C GLU A 93 14.29 10.06 -10.70
N ASP A 94 13.79 11.09 -11.37
CA ASP A 94 13.38 12.38 -10.82
C ASP A 94 11.90 12.43 -10.42
N ALA A 95 11.25 11.27 -10.28
CA ALA A 95 9.87 11.23 -9.84
C ALA A 95 9.74 11.70 -8.38
N ILE A 96 8.60 12.35 -8.09
CA ILE A 96 8.30 12.86 -6.75
C ILE A 96 7.29 11.93 -6.09
N ALA A 97 7.62 11.42 -4.92
CA ALA A 97 6.69 10.66 -4.08
C ALA A 97 6.06 11.57 -3.03
N SER A 98 4.74 11.68 -3.02
CA SER A 98 4.00 12.53 -2.09
C SER A 98 3.00 11.72 -1.30
N ILE A 99 2.93 11.93 0.02
CA ILE A 99 1.86 11.37 0.84
C ILE A 99 0.68 12.34 0.81
N LYS A 100 -0.45 11.89 0.23
CA LYS A 100 -1.67 12.71 0.12
C LYS A 100 -2.84 12.02 0.83
N THR A 101 -3.86 12.79 1.16
CA THR A 101 -5.12 12.28 1.75
C THR A 101 -6.13 12.09 0.64
N GLN A 102 -6.86 10.97 0.64
CA GLN A 102 -7.96 10.76 -0.30
C GLN A 102 -9.16 11.63 0.10
N GLY A 103 -9.44 12.68 -0.66
CA GLY A 103 -10.44 13.68 -0.27
C GLY A 103 -10.00 14.46 0.97
N ILE A 104 -10.96 14.82 1.84
CA ILE A 104 -10.69 15.65 3.02
C ILE A 104 -10.37 14.82 4.27
N ILE A 105 -11.04 13.66 4.44
CA ILE A 105 -11.01 12.85 5.68
C ILE A 105 -10.65 11.37 5.38
N GLY A 106 -10.32 11.04 4.13
CA GLY A 106 -10.02 9.66 3.76
C GLY A 106 -8.69 9.15 4.30
N ASP A 107 -8.40 7.89 4.01
CA ASP A 107 -7.07 7.33 4.27
C ASP A 107 -6.00 8.05 3.44
N LYS A 108 -4.76 8.00 3.92
CA LYS A 108 -3.61 8.51 3.16
C LYS A 108 -3.16 7.48 2.13
N TYR A 109 -2.78 7.98 0.96
CA TYR A 109 -2.24 7.20 -0.14
C TYR A 109 -0.93 7.83 -0.63
N MET A 110 -0.16 7.04 -1.37
CA MET A 110 1.09 7.48 -1.97
C MET A 110 0.82 7.91 -3.41
N LYS A 111 1.10 9.17 -3.74
CA LYS A 111 1.05 9.67 -5.11
C LYS A 111 2.47 9.75 -5.66
N ILE A 112 2.72 9.11 -6.79
CA ILE A 112 3.97 9.28 -7.54
C ILE A 112 3.68 10.16 -8.75
N GLN A 113 4.41 11.26 -8.84
CA GLN A 113 4.40 12.14 -10.00
C GLN A 113 5.66 11.89 -10.81
N GLN A 114 5.49 11.48 -12.07
CA GLN A 114 6.59 11.30 -13.00
C GLN A 114 7.28 12.63 -13.25
N GLY A 115 8.61 12.62 -13.26
CA GLY A 115 9.43 13.75 -13.68
C GLY A 115 9.69 13.74 -15.19
N GLY A 116 10.66 14.55 -15.61
CA GLY A 116 11.06 14.74 -17.00
C GLY A 116 12.35 14.03 -17.38
N SER A 117 12.98 13.29 -16.47
CA SER A 117 14.22 12.56 -16.76
C SER A 117 14.01 11.50 -17.84
N ALA A 118 15.01 11.34 -18.70
CA ALA A 118 15.08 10.23 -19.65
C ALA A 118 15.42 8.90 -18.95
N ASP A 119 16.01 8.98 -17.76
CA ASP A 119 16.46 7.83 -17.00
C ASP A 119 15.34 7.28 -16.09
N MET A 120 15.29 5.95 -16.05
CA MET A 120 14.30 5.19 -15.29
C MET A 120 14.90 4.73 -13.97
N LEU A 121 14.12 4.85 -12.90
CA LEU A 121 14.52 4.36 -11.58
C LEU A 121 14.65 2.84 -11.60
N ARG A 122 15.82 2.35 -11.20
CA ARG A 122 16.09 0.91 -11.16
C ARG A 122 15.30 0.25 -10.02
N PRO A 123 14.95 -1.04 -10.15
CA PRO A 123 14.47 -1.85 -9.03
C PRO A 123 15.42 -1.77 -7.83
N GLY A 124 14.88 -1.48 -6.65
CA GLY A 124 15.64 -1.24 -5.41
C GLY A 124 16.21 0.17 -5.28
N GLY A 125 15.95 1.06 -6.24
CA GLY A 125 16.35 2.46 -6.19
C GLY A 125 15.60 3.25 -5.11
N VAL A 126 16.16 4.41 -4.76
CA VAL A 126 15.58 5.36 -3.81
C VAL A 126 15.12 6.59 -4.57
N LEU A 127 13.87 7.01 -4.37
CA LEU A 127 13.36 8.27 -4.89
C LEU A 127 13.99 9.42 -4.11
N SER A 128 14.64 10.34 -4.83
CA SER A 128 15.34 11.47 -4.22
C SER A 128 14.39 12.55 -3.73
N GLU A 129 13.27 12.74 -4.42
CA GLU A 129 12.31 13.81 -4.12
C GLU A 129 11.06 13.24 -3.44
N THR A 130 10.81 13.75 -2.22
CA THR A 130 9.69 13.29 -1.37
C THR A 130 8.95 14.46 -0.75
N GLU A 131 7.62 14.42 -0.78
CA GLU A 131 6.76 15.34 -0.02
C GLU A 131 6.10 14.60 1.14
N SER A 132 6.50 14.97 2.36
CA SER A 132 5.96 14.43 3.62
C SER A 132 4.46 14.69 3.77
N ALA A 133 3.82 13.86 4.59
CA ALA A 133 2.42 14.04 4.93
C ALA A 133 2.23 15.37 5.66
N VAL A 134 1.25 16.16 5.21
CA VAL A 134 0.85 17.38 5.91
C VAL A 134 -0.22 17.04 6.93
N ASP A 135 -0.04 17.55 8.15
CA ASP A 135 -1.04 17.48 9.21
C ASP A 135 -1.94 18.73 9.18
N LEU A 136 -3.26 18.51 9.26
CA LEU A 136 -4.22 19.61 9.34
C LEU A 136 -4.00 20.41 10.63
N GLU A 137 -3.66 19.73 11.73
CA GLU A 137 -3.37 20.41 12.99
C GLU A 137 -2.16 21.34 12.85
N GLU A 138 -1.14 20.91 12.12
CA GLU A 138 0.06 21.71 11.84
C GLU A 138 -0.25 22.91 10.93
N LEU A 139 -1.09 22.73 9.91
CA LEU A 139 -1.52 23.83 9.04
C LEU A 139 -2.37 24.87 9.78
N VAL A 140 -3.30 24.41 10.63
CA VAL A 140 -4.13 25.30 11.45
C VAL A 140 -3.25 26.06 12.43
N SER A 141 -2.31 25.38 13.10
CA SER A 141 -1.32 26.02 13.98
C SER A 141 -0.49 27.06 13.21
N LYS A 142 0.03 26.72 12.03
CA LYS A 142 0.78 27.64 11.16
C LYS A 142 -0.05 28.85 10.75
N TYR A 143 -1.34 28.69 10.47
CA TYR A 143 -2.23 29.79 10.10
C TYR A 143 -2.57 30.70 11.30
N ILE A 144 -2.87 30.13 12.47
CA ILE A 144 -3.24 30.87 13.67
C ILE A 144 -2.04 31.59 14.29
N PHE A 145 -0.89 30.91 14.37
CA PHE A 145 0.29 31.40 15.08
C PHE A 145 1.39 31.96 14.16
N GLY A 146 1.26 31.78 12.84
CA GLY A 146 2.10 32.42 11.83
C GLY A 146 3.57 31.99 11.76
N LYS A 147 4.02 31.02 12.58
CA LYS A 147 5.44 30.62 12.65
C LYS A 147 5.68 29.21 13.23
N ILE A 148 6.47 28.42 12.50
CA ILE A 148 7.68 27.74 13.01
C ILE A 148 8.81 28.18 12.07
#